data_AF-A0A813RGS7-F1
#
_entry.id   AF-A0A813RGS7-F1
#
_cell.length_a   1.000
_cell.length_b   1.000
_cell.length_c   1.000
_cell.angle_alpha   90.00
_cell.angle_beta   90.00
_cell.angle_gamma   90.00
#
_symmetry.space_group_name_H-M   'P 1'
#
loop_
_entity.id
_entity.type
_entity.pdbx_description
1 polymer ?
#
loop_
_entity_poly.entity_id
_entity_poly.type
_entity_poly.pdbx_seq_one_letter_code
_entity_poly.pdbx_strand_id
1 'polypeptide(L)'
;FNYHTNLTEENHKKFVEFEIFLNNFLSKSKNKSLEFKIDEKWNESLKRQLYLSTQQVYFTNKNDNMVYSSLTQTMESIYGKAKICRNETNCLQIEPGINDLFRKSRDYDELLWAWENWHDVMGPNVKNKFTKTVKLKNKAAKENGYKDLSEAWIEEYEDKNFEKNYDELYEKIRPLYEQLHAYVRRKLKAFYGYKYPKTHNPKLIPAHILGNIHAQTWENIFDILIPFSNFKPINISKSLQENNYTVESMFKSSENFYTSIGLYRMTPTFWKKSMFVKPNDTQVICHGFSIDFFNGYDFRIKMCTEVNEEYFYTIYHEMGHTEYHMAYKKQPPIFNDAPNPGFHEAIGDTIYLSVQTPKYLKKINLIQNDSMSYEQEINYLMMIALQKIAFLPYGYLIDKWRWNVFRGNINESNYNDKFWEMRETFQGIEAPIKRNESNFDPGAKFHIISHYPYSAYFIATFLQFQFYESLCKLSNHSGPIFKCDFYQSKKAGEHLKDMLSLGTSKHWRYALKLLVNQTETSADSILEYFRPLYNWLIDENSKYPDNAPGF
;
A
#
# COMPACT_ATOMS: atom_id res chain seq x y z
N PHE A 1 -2.28 1.91 19.75
CA PHE A 1 -3.63 1.29 19.70
C PHE A 1 -4.72 2.21 20.26
N ASN A 2 -4.77 2.48 21.58
CA ASN A 2 -5.87 3.25 22.20
C ASN A 2 -6.22 4.58 21.51
N TYR A 3 -5.21 5.35 21.09
CA TYR A 3 -5.42 6.60 20.35
C TYR A 3 -6.14 6.37 19.01
N HIS A 4 -5.68 5.41 18.19
CA HIS A 4 -6.28 5.13 16.88
C HIS A 4 -7.70 4.54 16.97
N THR A 5 -8.05 3.91 18.10
CA THR A 5 -9.37 3.33 18.36
C THR A 5 -10.29 4.25 19.17
N ASN A 6 -9.79 5.39 19.66
CA ASN A 6 -10.57 6.37 20.41
C ASN A 6 -9.83 7.73 20.44
N LEU A 7 -10.21 8.62 19.53
CA LEU A 7 -9.59 9.93 19.32
C LEU A 7 -10.03 10.97 20.38
N THR A 8 -9.52 10.84 21.60
CA THR A 8 -9.69 11.83 22.69
C THR A 8 -8.40 12.63 22.92
N GLU A 9 -8.54 13.82 23.50
CA GLU A 9 -7.38 14.63 23.92
C GLU A 9 -6.50 13.90 24.96
N GLU A 10 -7.12 13.12 25.85
CA GLU A 10 -6.41 12.32 26.85
C GLU A 10 -5.55 11.24 26.17
N ASN A 11 -6.11 10.48 25.22
CA ASN A 11 -5.36 9.46 24.50
C ASN A 11 -4.27 10.09 23.61
N HIS A 12 -4.55 11.26 23.03
CA HIS A 12 -3.56 12.02 22.27
C HIS A 12 -2.36 12.41 23.14
N LYS A 13 -2.61 12.97 24.33
CA LYS A 13 -1.57 13.34 25.29
C LYS A 13 -0.74 12.12 25.70
N LYS A 14 -1.39 11.02 26.07
CA LYS A 14 -0.71 9.75 26.43
C LYS A 14 0.14 9.20 25.28
N PHE A 15 -0.34 9.31 24.05
CA PHE A 15 0.40 8.89 22.86
C PHE A 15 1.67 9.73 22.68
N VAL A 16 1.55 11.06 22.72
CA VAL A 16 2.71 11.97 22.60
C VAL A 16 3.72 11.74 23.73
N GLU A 17 3.27 11.55 24.97
CA GLU A 17 4.15 11.24 26.10
C GLU A 17 4.92 9.92 25.89
N PHE A 18 4.26 8.90 25.36
CA PHE A 18 4.88 7.62 25.05
C PHE A 18 5.90 7.73 23.90
N GLU A 19 5.58 8.44 22.82
CA GLU A 19 6.50 8.69 21.70
C GLU A 19 7.80 9.38 22.16
N ILE A 20 7.68 10.34 23.08
CA ILE A 20 8.84 11.02 23.67
C ILE A 20 9.68 10.05 24.49
N PHE A 21 9.05 9.23 25.31
CA PHE A 21 9.72 8.21 26.12
C PHE A 21 10.45 7.20 25.22
N LEU A 22 9.76 6.64 24.22
CA LEU A 22 10.30 5.64 23.30
C LEU A 22 11.48 6.19 22.51
N ASN A 23 11.35 7.38 21.91
CA ASN A 23 12.44 8.03 21.19
C ASN A 23 13.68 8.23 22.09
N ASN A 24 13.51 8.65 23.35
CA ASN A 24 14.62 8.83 24.27
C ASN A 24 15.31 7.50 24.62
N PHE A 25 14.52 6.45 24.86
CA PHE A 25 15.05 5.10 25.08
C PHE A 25 15.86 4.61 23.87
N LEU A 26 15.32 4.75 22.66
CA LEU A 26 15.98 4.31 21.43
C LEU A 26 17.21 5.16 21.08
N SER A 27 17.13 6.48 21.26
CA SER A 27 18.28 7.38 21.08
C SER A 27 19.44 7.04 22.01
N LYS A 28 19.16 6.77 23.30
CA LYS A 28 20.17 6.31 24.26
C LYS A 28 20.75 4.95 23.87
N SER A 29 19.89 4.03 23.44
CA SER A 29 20.30 2.69 22.99
C SER A 29 21.23 2.78 21.79
N LYS A 30 20.90 3.60 20.79
CA LYS A 30 21.75 3.90 19.62
C LYS A 30 23.11 4.43 20.04
N ASN A 31 23.15 5.46 20.88
CA ASN A 31 24.41 6.03 21.36
C ASN A 31 25.26 5.00 22.09
N LYS A 32 24.64 4.16 22.92
CA LYS A 32 25.36 3.08 23.60
C LYS A 32 25.87 2.01 22.63
N SER A 33 25.09 1.67 21.61
CA SER A 33 25.50 0.73 20.56
C SER A 33 26.70 1.23 19.75
N LEU A 34 26.79 2.53 19.49
CA LEU A 34 27.93 3.15 18.79
C LEU A 34 29.26 3.10 19.57
N GLU A 35 29.23 2.89 20.89
CA GLU A 35 30.44 2.72 21.71
C GLU A 35 31.13 1.36 21.50
N PHE A 36 30.42 0.37 20.96
CA PHE A 36 30.97 -0.96 20.73
C PHE A 36 31.82 -0.99 19.46
N LYS A 37 33.07 -1.43 19.59
CA LYS A 37 33.90 -1.80 18.44
C LYS A 37 33.54 -3.22 18.02
N ILE A 38 32.90 -3.36 16.86
CA ILE A 38 32.48 -4.67 16.34
C ILE A 38 33.73 -5.53 16.10
N ASP A 39 33.78 -6.69 16.77
CA ASP A 39 34.79 -7.72 16.52
C ASP A 39 34.25 -8.69 15.46
N GLU A 40 35.04 -8.96 14.42
CA GLU A 40 34.68 -9.87 13.34
C GLU A 40 34.34 -11.28 13.86
N LYS A 41 34.92 -11.70 14.99
CA LYS A 41 34.70 -13.00 15.64
C LYS A 41 33.37 -13.10 16.39
N TRP A 42 32.64 -12.01 16.58
CA TRP A 42 31.33 -12.04 17.23
C TRP A 42 30.31 -12.81 16.38
N ASN A 43 29.31 -13.36 17.07
CA ASN A 43 28.18 -14.01 16.42
C ASN A 43 27.48 -13.03 15.46
N GLU A 44 27.15 -13.48 14.25
CA GLU A 44 26.45 -12.67 13.23
C GLU A 44 25.14 -12.06 13.74
N SER A 45 24.40 -12.77 14.59
CA SER A 45 23.19 -12.25 15.24
C SER A 45 23.51 -11.03 16.11
N LEU A 46 24.58 -11.07 16.91
CA LEU A 46 24.98 -9.93 17.74
C LEU A 46 25.40 -8.73 16.88
N LYS A 47 26.18 -8.99 15.82
CA LYS A 47 26.58 -7.96 14.85
C LYS A 47 25.36 -7.33 14.17
N ARG A 48 24.37 -8.14 13.80
CA ARG A 48 23.10 -7.67 13.22
C ARG A 48 22.27 -6.84 14.20
N GLN A 49 22.16 -7.24 15.46
CA GLN A 49 21.45 -6.45 16.48
C GLN A 49 22.10 -5.08 16.68
N LEU A 50 23.43 -5.03 16.77
CA LEU A 50 24.17 -3.78 16.89
C LEU A 50 24.07 -2.92 15.64
N TYR A 51 24.10 -3.53 14.45
CA TYR A 51 23.86 -2.80 13.21
C TYR A 51 22.48 -2.13 13.26
N LEU A 52 21.40 -2.90 13.48
CA LEU A 52 20.03 -2.39 13.51
C LEU A 52 19.81 -1.31 14.58
N SER A 53 20.42 -1.45 15.76
CA SER A 53 20.27 -0.46 16.84
C SER A 53 20.98 0.87 16.54
N THR A 54 21.89 0.89 15.57
CA THR A 54 22.56 2.12 15.11
C THR A 54 21.82 2.84 13.98
N GLN A 55 20.85 2.18 13.35
CA GLN A 55 20.06 2.77 12.25
C GLN A 55 18.97 3.71 12.80
N GLN A 56 18.15 4.25 11.90
CA GLN A 56 17.01 5.14 12.17
C GLN A 56 17.36 6.55 12.67
N VAL A 57 16.36 7.42 12.63
CA VAL A 57 16.44 8.82 13.02
C VAL A 57 15.67 9.07 14.32
N TYR A 58 16.41 9.42 15.37
CA TYR A 58 15.84 9.79 16.66
C TYR A 58 16.10 11.26 16.99
N PHE A 59 15.16 11.91 17.65
CA PHE A 59 15.35 13.28 18.12
C PHE A 59 16.26 13.31 19.34
N THR A 60 17.32 14.12 19.30
CA THR A 60 18.17 14.39 20.47
C THR A 60 17.52 15.44 21.40
N ASN A 61 16.80 16.40 20.81
CA ASN A 61 16.07 17.44 21.53
C ASN A 61 14.64 17.00 21.84
N LYS A 62 14.29 16.99 23.14
CA LYS A 62 12.96 16.59 23.63
C LYS A 62 11.84 17.50 23.09
N ASN A 63 12.07 18.80 22.99
CA ASN A 63 11.07 19.75 22.51
C ASN A 63 10.80 19.55 21.02
N ASP A 64 11.84 19.34 20.21
CA ASP A 64 11.68 19.05 18.79
C ASP A 64 10.86 17.77 18.57
N ASN A 65 11.12 16.72 19.36
CA ASN A 65 10.32 15.50 19.30
C ASN A 65 8.85 15.75 19.67
N MET A 66 8.61 16.46 20.77
CA MET A 66 7.25 16.78 21.22
C MET A 66 6.48 17.57 20.16
N VAL A 67 7.12 18.58 19.56
CA VAL A 67 6.53 19.38 18.48
C VAL A 67 6.27 18.51 17.25
N TYR A 68 7.23 17.66 16.84
CA TYR A 68 7.06 16.73 15.74
C TYR A 68 5.86 15.80 15.96
N SER A 69 5.85 15.05 17.07
CA SER A 69 4.78 14.10 17.39
C SER A 69 3.42 14.80 17.46
N SER A 70 3.34 15.96 18.10
CA SER A 70 2.09 16.72 18.18
C SER A 70 1.61 17.20 16.80
N LEU A 71 2.50 17.65 15.91
CA LEU A 71 2.14 18.10 14.57
C LEU A 71 1.65 16.93 13.70
N THR A 72 2.35 15.80 13.73
CA THR A 72 1.95 14.58 13.00
C THR A 72 0.57 14.10 13.44
N GLN A 73 0.35 13.95 14.76
CA GLN A 73 -0.96 13.52 15.27
C GLN A 73 -2.07 14.53 14.99
N THR A 74 -1.75 15.82 14.96
CA THR A 74 -2.71 16.86 14.53
C THR A 74 -3.11 16.67 13.07
N MET A 75 -2.16 16.40 12.17
CA MET A 75 -2.47 16.15 10.76
C MET A 75 -3.29 14.87 10.58
N GLU A 76 -2.96 13.78 11.28
CA GLU A 76 -3.77 12.55 11.27
C GLU A 76 -5.19 12.80 11.80
N SER A 77 -5.33 13.61 12.86
CA SER A 77 -6.64 13.99 13.39
C SER A 77 -7.44 14.83 12.41
N ILE A 78 -6.80 15.78 11.70
CA ILE A 78 -7.42 16.56 10.63
C ILE A 78 -7.94 15.60 9.55
N TYR A 79 -7.12 14.67 9.09
CA TYR A 79 -7.52 13.68 8.08
C TYR A 79 -8.71 12.82 8.52
N GLY A 80 -8.66 12.27 9.75
CA GLY A 80 -9.72 11.42 10.27
C GLY A 80 -11.05 12.14 10.52
N LYS A 81 -11.01 13.46 10.78
CA LYS A 81 -12.20 14.29 11.04
C LYS A 81 -12.70 15.06 9.83
N ALA A 82 -11.90 15.18 8.78
CA ALA A 82 -12.23 15.94 7.59
C ALA A 82 -13.51 15.42 6.93
N LYS A 83 -14.31 16.36 6.43
CA LYS A 83 -15.56 16.09 5.73
C LYS A 83 -15.75 17.12 4.63
N ILE A 84 -16.32 16.69 3.51
CA ILE A 84 -16.79 17.57 2.43
C ILE A 84 -18.31 17.60 2.47
N CYS A 85 -18.94 18.76 2.28
CA CYS A 85 -20.38 18.91 2.48
C CYS A 85 -21.05 19.52 1.25
N ARG A 86 -22.18 18.94 0.82
CA ARG A 86 -23.04 19.53 -0.22
C ARG A 86 -23.95 20.61 0.35
N ASN A 87 -24.35 20.45 1.61
CA ASN A 87 -25.13 21.38 2.42
C ASN A 87 -24.84 21.11 3.90
N GLU A 88 -25.49 21.84 4.81
CA GLU A 88 -25.22 21.75 6.26
C GLU A 88 -25.39 20.33 6.85
N THR A 89 -26.23 19.49 6.24
CA THR A 89 -26.58 18.16 6.78
C THR A 89 -25.97 17.00 6.00
N ASN A 90 -25.58 17.18 4.74
CA ASN A 90 -25.06 16.14 3.88
C ASN A 90 -23.55 16.29 3.70
N CYS A 91 -22.79 15.61 4.57
CA CYS A 91 -21.34 15.61 4.57
C CYS A 91 -20.78 14.19 4.43
N LEU A 92 -19.70 14.06 3.66
CA LEU A 92 -18.98 12.81 3.42
C LEU A 92 -17.60 12.88 4.07
N GLN A 93 -17.27 11.88 4.89
CA GLN A 93 -15.89 11.57 5.27
C GLN A 93 -15.22 10.74 4.18
N ILE A 94 -13.89 10.64 4.18
CA ILE A 94 -13.17 9.82 3.19
C ILE A 94 -13.61 8.36 3.20
N GLU A 95 -13.70 7.76 4.39
CA GLU A 95 -14.13 6.37 4.60
C GLU A 95 -15.43 6.31 5.42
N PRO A 96 -16.50 5.69 4.90
CA PRO A 96 -16.64 5.14 3.54
C PRO A 96 -17.04 6.19 2.48
N GLY A 97 -17.52 7.36 2.87
CA GLY A 97 -18.32 8.27 2.01
C GLY A 97 -17.69 8.66 0.67
N ILE A 98 -16.53 9.30 0.68
CA ILE A 98 -15.86 9.75 -0.57
C ILE A 98 -15.40 8.53 -1.38
N ASN A 99 -14.81 7.52 -0.73
CA ASN A 99 -14.37 6.30 -1.43
C ASN A 99 -15.53 5.60 -2.14
N ASP A 100 -16.69 5.49 -1.50
CA ASP A 100 -17.91 4.94 -2.08
C ASP A 100 -18.43 5.77 -3.27
N LEU A 101 -18.33 7.10 -3.18
CA LEU A 101 -18.68 8.00 -4.28
C LEU A 101 -17.80 7.75 -5.49
N PHE A 102 -16.47 7.70 -5.32
CA PHE A 102 -15.54 7.40 -6.42
C PHE A 102 -15.72 5.97 -6.96
N ARG A 103 -16.14 5.03 -6.12
CA ARG A 103 -16.42 3.66 -6.53
C ARG A 103 -17.63 3.57 -7.46
N LYS A 104 -18.72 4.26 -7.10
CA LYS A 104 -20.05 4.07 -7.73
C LYS A 104 -20.39 5.12 -8.77
N SER A 105 -19.97 6.37 -8.57
CA SER A 105 -20.34 7.46 -9.46
C SER A 105 -19.60 7.37 -10.80
N ARG A 106 -20.31 7.76 -11.86
CA ARG A 106 -19.79 7.96 -13.22
C ARG A 106 -20.13 9.38 -13.71
N ASP A 107 -20.60 10.24 -12.81
CA ASP A 107 -20.89 11.64 -13.11
C ASP A 107 -19.60 12.45 -12.97
N TYR A 108 -19.18 13.06 -14.08
CA TYR A 108 -17.94 13.83 -14.14
C TYR A 108 -17.92 14.99 -13.14
N ASP A 109 -19.02 15.75 -13.04
CA ASP A 109 -19.07 16.96 -12.22
C ASP A 109 -19.16 16.59 -10.73
N GLU A 110 -19.83 15.49 -10.39
CA GLU A 110 -19.89 14.96 -9.02
C GLU A 110 -18.52 14.46 -8.54
N LEU A 111 -17.80 13.72 -9.40
CA LEU A 111 -16.44 13.27 -9.12
C LEU A 111 -15.48 14.46 -8.98
N LEU A 112 -15.65 15.48 -9.81
CA LEU A 112 -14.84 16.70 -9.77
C LEU A 112 -15.05 17.46 -8.46
N TRP A 113 -16.32 17.66 -8.08
CA TRP A 113 -16.69 18.28 -6.82
C TRP A 113 -16.05 17.55 -5.64
N ALA A 114 -16.16 16.22 -5.58
CA ALA A 114 -15.62 15.44 -4.49
C ALA A 114 -14.08 15.51 -4.45
N TRP A 115 -13.44 15.45 -5.63
CA TRP A 115 -12.00 15.55 -5.77
C TRP A 115 -11.47 16.89 -5.26
N GLU A 116 -12.01 18.00 -5.78
CA GLU A 116 -11.59 19.36 -5.44
C GLU A 116 -11.79 19.63 -3.95
N ASN A 117 -13.00 19.36 -3.43
CA ASN A 117 -13.32 19.67 -2.04
C ASN A 117 -12.49 18.84 -1.05
N TRP A 118 -12.15 17.60 -1.37
CA TRP A 118 -11.27 16.81 -0.50
C TRP A 118 -9.87 17.42 -0.43
N HIS A 119 -9.29 17.76 -1.59
CA HIS A 119 -7.95 18.35 -1.64
C HIS A 119 -7.91 19.75 -1.01
N ASP A 120 -8.99 20.53 -1.12
CA ASP A 120 -9.08 21.88 -0.55
C ASP A 120 -9.34 21.88 0.97
N VAL A 121 -10.09 20.90 1.48
CA VAL A 121 -10.23 20.70 2.94
C VAL A 121 -8.94 20.17 3.55
N MET A 122 -8.18 19.35 2.83
CA MET A 122 -6.95 18.74 3.36
C MET A 122 -5.71 19.61 3.18
N GLY A 123 -5.32 19.89 1.95
CA GLY A 123 -4.00 20.41 1.58
C GLY A 123 -3.61 21.68 2.35
N PRO A 124 -4.38 22.78 2.23
CA PRO A 124 -4.08 24.03 2.94
C PRO A 124 -3.96 23.87 4.46
N ASN A 125 -4.79 23.00 5.07
CA ASN A 125 -4.83 22.79 6.52
C ASN A 125 -3.62 22.04 7.08
N VAL A 126 -2.92 21.27 6.24
CA VAL A 126 -1.76 20.45 6.62
C VAL A 126 -0.42 20.98 6.08
N LYS A 127 -0.41 21.81 5.01
CA LYS A 127 0.82 22.29 4.34
C LYS A 127 1.91 22.82 5.29
N ASN A 128 1.56 23.78 6.15
CA ASN A 128 2.52 24.39 7.09
C ASN A 128 3.02 23.37 8.14
N LYS A 129 2.12 22.51 8.64
CA LYS A 129 2.45 21.46 9.62
C LYS A 129 3.42 20.45 9.01
N PHE A 130 3.12 19.98 7.80
CA PHE A 130 3.99 19.11 7.03
C PHE A 130 5.37 19.73 6.84
N THR A 131 5.44 20.98 6.37
CA THR A 131 6.70 21.70 6.17
C THR A 131 7.54 21.78 7.45
N LYS A 132 6.91 22.04 8.60
CA LYS A 132 7.59 22.03 9.90
C LYS A 132 8.08 20.64 10.29
N THR A 133 7.27 19.59 10.09
CA THR A 133 7.70 18.20 10.38
C THR A 133 8.88 17.76 9.51
N VAL A 134 8.91 18.15 8.23
CA VAL A 134 10.06 17.90 7.32
C VAL A 134 11.32 18.57 7.87
N LYS A 135 11.25 19.86 8.25
CA LYS A 135 12.39 20.59 8.83
C LYS A 135 12.91 19.91 10.10
N LEU A 136 12.01 19.49 11.00
CA LEU A 136 12.37 18.80 12.25
C LEU A 136 13.01 17.43 12.00
N LYS A 137 12.44 16.61 11.10
CA LYS A 137 13.00 15.29 10.77
C LYS A 137 14.33 15.39 10.01
N ASN A 138 14.49 16.34 9.10
CA ASN A 138 15.78 16.58 8.45
C ASN A 138 16.85 17.07 9.42
N LYS A 139 16.48 17.91 10.39
CA LYS A 139 17.38 18.31 11.48
C LYS A 139 17.81 17.07 12.28
N ALA A 140 16.86 16.24 12.71
CA ALA A 140 17.16 15.01 13.44
C ALA A 140 18.02 14.05 12.59
N ALA A 141 17.76 13.90 11.29
CA ALA A 141 18.56 13.07 10.40
C ALA A 141 20.03 13.51 10.38
N LYS A 142 20.29 14.82 10.26
CA LYS A 142 21.63 15.42 10.35
C LYS A 142 22.31 15.18 11.69
N GLU A 143 21.58 15.31 12.79
CA GLU A 143 22.09 14.99 14.13
C GLU A 143 22.42 13.50 14.30
N ASN A 144 21.81 12.62 13.51
CA ASN A 144 22.06 11.17 13.51
C ASN A 144 23.13 10.75 12.49
N GLY A 145 23.76 11.68 11.79
CA GLY A 145 24.85 11.41 10.83
C GLY A 145 24.42 11.22 9.37
N TYR A 146 23.14 11.40 9.06
CA TYR A 146 22.62 11.37 7.69
C TYR A 146 22.66 12.77 7.05
N LYS A 147 22.66 12.84 5.72
CA LYS A 147 22.56 14.10 4.97
C LYS A 147 21.17 14.74 5.12
N ASP A 148 20.15 13.90 5.07
CA ASP A 148 18.74 14.24 5.18
C ASP A 148 17.92 12.98 5.48
N LEU A 149 16.60 13.11 5.66
CA LEU A 149 15.72 11.99 5.99
C LEU A 149 15.67 10.91 4.90
N SER A 150 15.87 11.25 3.62
CA SER A 150 15.80 10.26 2.53
C SER A 150 16.87 9.19 2.63
N GLU A 151 18.08 9.56 3.08
CA GLU A 151 19.19 8.62 3.26
C GLU A 151 18.85 7.56 4.31
N ALA A 152 18.23 7.95 5.43
CA ALA A 152 17.80 7.02 6.46
C ALA A 152 16.68 6.07 5.98
N TRP A 153 15.71 6.58 5.21
CA TRP A 153 14.64 5.74 4.65
C TRP A 153 15.16 4.74 3.61
N ILE A 154 16.14 5.16 2.79
CA ILE A 154 16.75 4.29 1.77
C ILE A 154 17.65 3.24 2.44
N GLU A 155 18.31 3.57 3.55
CA GLU A 155 19.18 2.65 4.29
C GLU A 155 18.43 1.40 4.79
N GLU A 156 17.13 1.48 5.07
CA GLU A 156 16.29 0.34 5.47
C GLU A 156 16.22 -0.78 4.41
N TYR A 157 16.56 -0.48 3.16
CA TYR A 157 16.65 -1.46 2.08
C TYR A 157 18.02 -2.14 1.99
N GLU A 158 19.02 -1.69 2.75
CA GLU A 158 20.37 -2.26 2.79
C GLU A 158 20.99 -2.49 1.40
N ASP A 159 20.65 -1.63 0.45
CA ASP A 159 21.09 -1.72 -0.93
C ASP A 159 21.73 -0.40 -1.36
N LYS A 160 23.05 -0.43 -1.58
CA LYS A 160 23.82 0.73 -2.01
C LYS A 160 23.37 1.27 -3.37
N ASN A 161 22.72 0.45 -4.17
CA ASN A 161 22.19 0.82 -5.49
C ASN A 161 20.66 0.94 -5.48
N PHE A 162 20.02 1.09 -4.30
CA PHE A 162 18.56 1.05 -4.16
C PHE A 162 17.84 1.97 -5.15
N GLU A 163 18.18 3.26 -5.20
CA GLU A 163 17.50 4.21 -6.10
C GLU A 163 17.65 3.83 -7.58
N LYS A 164 18.82 3.32 -7.98
CA LYS A 164 19.03 2.84 -9.35
C LYS A 164 18.16 1.61 -9.63
N ASN A 165 18.13 0.64 -8.71
CA ASN A 165 17.32 -0.57 -8.85
C ASN A 165 15.81 -0.24 -8.83
N TYR A 166 15.40 0.76 -8.04
CA TYR A 166 14.05 1.30 -7.99
C TYR A 166 13.61 1.89 -9.34
N ASP A 167 14.50 2.64 -9.99
CA ASP A 167 14.28 3.22 -11.32
C ASP A 167 14.24 2.14 -12.41
N GLU A 168 15.14 1.16 -12.36
CA GLU A 168 15.17 0.04 -13.30
C GLU A 168 13.90 -0.81 -13.23
N LEU A 169 13.32 -1.02 -12.04
CA LEU A 169 12.04 -1.72 -11.88
C LEU A 169 10.89 -0.93 -12.54
N TYR A 170 10.86 0.38 -12.38
CA TYR A 170 9.86 1.24 -13.01
C TYR A 170 9.99 1.22 -14.54
N GLU A 171 11.20 1.37 -15.09
CA GLU A 171 11.40 1.34 -16.54
C GLU A 171 11.07 -0.03 -17.15
N LYS A 172 11.31 -1.13 -16.43
CA LYS A 172 10.91 -2.48 -16.90
C LYS A 172 9.40 -2.65 -17.02
N ILE A 173 8.61 -2.06 -16.12
CA ILE A 173 7.14 -2.19 -16.15
C ILE A 173 6.48 -1.16 -17.06
N ARG A 174 7.15 -0.03 -17.32
CA ARG A 174 6.64 1.10 -18.09
C ARG A 174 5.98 0.70 -19.42
N PRO A 175 6.53 -0.20 -20.27
CA PRO A 175 5.86 -0.58 -21.52
C PRO A 175 4.46 -1.18 -21.32
N LEU A 176 4.29 -2.04 -20.30
CA LEU A 176 2.98 -2.60 -19.96
C LEU A 176 2.03 -1.52 -19.42
N TYR A 177 2.54 -0.63 -18.56
CA TYR A 177 1.76 0.48 -18.04
C TYR A 177 1.27 1.42 -19.15
N GLU A 178 2.12 1.80 -20.10
CA GLU A 178 1.79 2.70 -21.21
C GLU A 178 0.70 2.11 -22.13
N GLN A 179 0.71 0.79 -22.32
CA GLN A 179 -0.35 0.08 -23.04
C GLN A 179 -1.68 0.11 -22.28
N LEU A 180 -1.65 -0.15 -20.97
CA LEU A 180 -2.82 -0.08 -20.11
C LEU A 180 -3.39 1.36 -20.06
N HIS A 181 -2.53 2.35 -19.86
CA HIS A 181 -2.87 3.77 -19.82
C HIS A 181 -3.58 4.20 -21.11
N ALA A 182 -3.01 3.89 -22.27
CA ALA A 182 -3.63 4.25 -23.55
C ALA A 182 -5.00 3.61 -23.73
N TYR A 183 -5.15 2.33 -23.38
CA TYR A 183 -6.44 1.65 -23.42
C TYR A 183 -7.49 2.35 -22.53
N VAL A 184 -7.12 2.65 -21.28
CA VAL A 184 -7.98 3.33 -20.30
C VAL A 184 -8.36 4.73 -20.77
N ARG A 185 -7.38 5.52 -21.24
CA ARG A 185 -7.59 6.86 -21.81
C ARG A 185 -8.61 6.84 -22.94
N ARG A 186 -8.50 5.88 -23.87
CA ARG A 186 -9.45 5.71 -24.98
C ARG A 186 -10.86 5.42 -24.48
N LYS A 187 -11.01 4.45 -23.57
CA LYS A 187 -12.31 4.06 -23.03
C LYS A 187 -12.98 5.21 -22.27
N LEU A 188 -12.22 5.95 -21.45
CA LEU A 188 -12.74 7.12 -20.73
C LEU A 188 -13.18 8.24 -21.67
N LYS A 189 -12.40 8.54 -22.72
CA LYS A 189 -12.79 9.51 -23.75
C LYS A 189 -14.10 9.11 -24.43
N ALA A 190 -14.24 7.83 -24.79
CA ALA A 190 -15.46 7.32 -25.41
C ALA A 190 -16.67 7.40 -24.46
N PHE A 191 -16.47 7.08 -23.17
CA PHE A 191 -17.53 7.08 -22.17
C PHE A 191 -18.01 8.49 -21.80
N TYR A 192 -17.09 9.40 -21.48
CA TYR A 192 -17.45 10.77 -21.06
C TYR A 192 -17.75 11.71 -22.24
N GLY A 193 -17.30 11.39 -23.46
CA GLY A 193 -17.63 12.15 -24.67
C GLY A 193 -17.33 13.64 -24.52
N TYR A 194 -18.35 14.49 -24.67
CA TYR A 194 -18.20 15.95 -24.56
C TYR A 194 -17.87 16.45 -23.14
N LYS A 195 -18.12 15.65 -22.10
CA LYS A 195 -17.72 15.95 -20.73
C LYS A 195 -16.23 15.69 -20.50
N TYR A 196 -15.58 14.90 -21.36
CA TYR A 196 -14.13 14.74 -21.30
C TYR A 196 -13.46 16.08 -21.70
N PRO A 197 -12.55 16.63 -20.89
CA PRO A 197 -12.08 17.99 -21.06
C PRO A 197 -11.23 18.14 -22.32
N LYS A 198 -11.65 19.06 -23.21
CA LYS A 198 -10.95 19.35 -24.49
C LYS A 198 -9.71 20.22 -24.34
N THR A 199 -9.61 20.97 -23.25
CA THR A 199 -8.52 21.94 -22.98
C THR A 199 -7.29 21.31 -22.36
N HIS A 200 -7.37 20.01 -22.04
CA HIS A 200 -6.33 19.26 -21.35
C HIS A 200 -5.36 18.62 -22.35
N ASN A 201 -4.18 18.22 -21.87
CA ASN A 201 -3.26 17.47 -22.71
C ASN A 201 -3.95 16.17 -23.14
N PRO A 202 -4.18 15.94 -24.45
CA PRO A 202 -4.94 14.78 -24.91
C PRO A 202 -4.28 13.44 -24.57
N LYS A 203 -3.02 13.44 -24.13
CA LYS A 203 -2.32 12.25 -23.67
C LYS A 203 -2.43 12.01 -22.16
N LEU A 204 -2.90 12.96 -21.37
CA LEU A 204 -3.07 12.78 -19.93
C LEU A 204 -4.51 12.35 -19.60
N ILE A 205 -4.70 11.77 -18.42
CA ILE A 205 -6.02 11.41 -17.90
C ILE A 205 -6.30 12.30 -16.68
N PRO A 206 -7.47 12.97 -16.59
CA PRO A 206 -7.85 13.72 -15.41
C PRO A 206 -7.95 12.81 -14.16
N ALA A 207 -7.31 13.19 -13.05
CA ALA A 207 -7.18 12.33 -11.87
C ALA A 207 -8.53 11.86 -11.27
N HIS A 208 -9.57 12.69 -11.31
CA HIS A 208 -10.85 12.41 -10.64
C HIS A 208 -11.72 11.33 -11.29
N ILE A 209 -11.44 10.88 -12.52
CA ILE A 209 -12.30 9.92 -13.25
C ILE A 209 -11.75 8.48 -13.26
N LEU A 210 -10.86 8.15 -12.32
CA LEU A 210 -10.16 6.87 -12.26
C LEU A 210 -10.64 5.96 -11.12
N GLY A 211 -11.83 6.21 -10.56
CA GLY A 211 -12.46 5.32 -9.58
C GLY A 211 -11.85 5.34 -8.17
N ASN A 212 -10.85 6.19 -7.94
CA ASN A 212 -10.18 6.38 -6.66
C ASN A 212 -9.80 7.85 -6.49
N ILE A 213 -9.99 8.43 -5.29
CA ILE A 213 -9.73 9.84 -5.00
C ILE A 213 -8.29 10.30 -5.31
N HIS A 214 -7.33 9.38 -5.23
CA HIS A 214 -5.91 9.62 -5.54
C HIS A 214 -5.50 9.11 -6.94
N ALA A 215 -6.41 8.45 -7.66
CA ALA A 215 -6.13 7.72 -8.89
C ALA A 215 -4.98 6.71 -8.77
N GLN A 216 -4.76 6.16 -7.57
CA GLN A 216 -3.68 5.20 -7.33
C GLN A 216 -4.00 3.80 -7.89
N THR A 217 -5.28 3.43 -7.94
CA THR A 217 -5.78 2.16 -8.46
C THR A 217 -7.09 2.44 -9.20
N TRP A 218 -7.38 1.67 -10.26
CA TRP A 218 -8.39 2.01 -11.28
C TRP A 218 -9.47 0.93 -11.46
N GLU A 219 -9.47 -0.10 -10.63
CA GLU A 219 -10.41 -1.24 -10.67
C GLU A 219 -11.87 -0.84 -10.50
N ASN A 220 -12.11 0.24 -9.75
CA ASN A 220 -13.46 0.68 -9.44
C ASN A 220 -14.24 1.20 -10.65
N ILE A 221 -13.58 1.46 -11.79
CA ILE A 221 -14.19 1.81 -13.08
C ILE A 221 -14.11 0.66 -14.10
N PHE A 222 -13.91 -0.58 -13.63
CA PHE A 222 -13.79 -1.75 -14.50
C PHE A 222 -14.99 -1.91 -15.45
N ASP A 223 -16.20 -1.52 -15.04
CA ASP A 223 -17.42 -1.47 -15.86
C ASP A 223 -17.27 -0.64 -17.16
N ILE A 224 -16.50 0.46 -17.11
CA ILE A 224 -16.17 1.26 -18.31
C ILE A 224 -15.08 0.58 -19.15
N LEU A 225 -14.20 -0.16 -18.47
CA LEU A 225 -12.95 -0.66 -19.01
C LEU A 225 -13.03 -2.12 -19.48
N ILE A 226 -14.18 -2.78 -19.38
CA ILE A 226 -14.37 -4.19 -19.76
C ILE A 226 -13.86 -4.43 -21.20
N PRO A 227 -12.85 -5.30 -21.38
CA PRO A 227 -12.38 -5.73 -22.69
C PRO A 227 -13.47 -6.40 -23.53
N PHE A 228 -14.10 -7.44 -22.98
CA PHE A 228 -15.14 -8.23 -23.64
C PHE A 228 -16.46 -8.17 -22.87
N SER A 229 -17.51 -7.64 -23.51
CA SER A 229 -18.80 -7.31 -22.88
C SER A 229 -19.66 -8.51 -22.50
N ASN A 230 -19.37 -9.71 -23.01
CA ASN A 230 -20.09 -10.96 -22.68
C ASN A 230 -19.70 -11.53 -21.29
N PHE A 231 -19.05 -10.71 -20.47
CA PHE A 231 -18.65 -11.08 -19.12
C PHE A 231 -19.66 -10.59 -18.09
N LYS A 232 -20.16 -11.53 -17.29
CA LYS A 232 -20.79 -11.22 -16.02
C LYS A 232 -19.70 -11.25 -14.95
N PRO A 233 -19.22 -10.11 -14.45
CA PRO A 233 -18.27 -10.10 -13.34
C PRO A 233 -18.89 -10.85 -12.16
N ILE A 234 -18.05 -11.64 -11.49
CA ILE A 234 -18.44 -12.29 -10.25
C ILE A 234 -18.68 -11.18 -9.23
N ASN A 235 -19.93 -11.02 -8.80
CA ASN A 235 -20.23 -10.06 -7.75
C ASN A 235 -19.98 -10.74 -6.39
N ILE A 236 -18.72 -10.66 -5.92
CA ILE A 236 -18.31 -11.24 -4.65
C ILE A 236 -19.10 -10.61 -3.50
N SER A 237 -19.34 -9.29 -3.53
CA SER A 237 -20.15 -8.61 -2.51
C SER A 237 -21.55 -9.23 -2.39
N LYS A 238 -22.20 -9.51 -3.51
CA LYS A 238 -23.51 -10.18 -3.55
C LYS A 238 -23.41 -11.61 -3.04
N SER A 239 -22.38 -12.35 -3.45
CA SER A 239 -22.18 -13.74 -2.98
C SER A 239 -21.93 -13.81 -1.47
N LEU A 240 -21.15 -12.89 -0.91
CA LEU A 240 -20.95 -12.76 0.54
C LEU A 240 -22.29 -12.55 1.25
N GLN A 241 -23.16 -11.69 0.73
CA GLN A 241 -24.50 -11.45 1.27
C GLN A 241 -25.41 -12.69 1.14
N GLU A 242 -25.46 -13.32 -0.03
CA GLU A 242 -26.26 -14.54 -0.28
C GLU A 242 -25.82 -15.72 0.62
N ASN A 243 -24.54 -15.79 0.95
CA ASN A 243 -23.97 -16.77 1.87
C ASN A 243 -23.98 -16.32 3.35
N ASN A 244 -24.65 -15.21 3.69
CA ASN A 244 -24.75 -14.65 5.04
C ASN A 244 -23.39 -14.42 5.73
N TYR A 245 -22.39 -13.95 4.99
CA TYR A 245 -21.12 -13.56 5.59
C TYR A 245 -21.33 -12.38 6.55
N THR A 246 -20.68 -12.48 7.70
CA THR A 246 -20.45 -11.39 8.65
C THR A 246 -19.00 -10.94 8.55
N VAL A 247 -18.66 -9.80 9.13
CA VAL A 247 -17.25 -9.37 9.24
C VAL A 247 -16.41 -10.47 9.91
N GLU A 248 -16.89 -11.06 11.00
CA GLU A 248 -16.17 -12.15 11.67
C GLU A 248 -15.98 -13.38 10.78
N SER A 249 -16.96 -13.74 9.95
CA SER A 249 -16.79 -14.88 9.02
C SER A 249 -15.81 -14.59 7.89
N MET A 250 -15.68 -13.32 7.45
CA MET A 250 -14.65 -12.93 6.48
C MET A 250 -13.24 -13.07 7.09
N PHE A 251 -13.03 -12.63 8.33
CA PHE A 251 -11.77 -12.86 9.05
C PHE A 251 -11.49 -14.37 9.27
N LYS A 252 -12.50 -15.17 9.60
CA LYS A 252 -12.36 -16.63 9.71
C LYS A 252 -12.03 -17.28 8.37
N SER A 253 -12.57 -16.78 7.26
CA SER A 253 -12.21 -17.25 5.92
C SER A 253 -10.72 -17.02 5.62
N SER A 254 -10.19 -15.86 6.02
CA SER A 254 -8.77 -15.56 5.92
C SER A 254 -7.91 -16.44 6.84
N GLU A 255 -8.28 -16.60 8.12
CA GLU A 255 -7.62 -17.55 9.03
C GLU A 255 -7.59 -18.97 8.45
N ASN A 256 -8.69 -19.42 7.83
CA ASN A 256 -8.76 -20.72 7.19
C ASN A 256 -7.77 -20.84 6.02
N PHE A 257 -7.55 -19.78 5.23
CA PHE A 257 -6.51 -19.78 4.20
C PHE A 257 -5.12 -19.98 4.80
N TYR A 258 -4.73 -19.13 5.75
CA TYR A 258 -3.40 -19.18 6.35
C TYR A 258 -3.13 -20.53 7.05
N THR A 259 -4.09 -21.02 7.82
CA THR A 259 -3.97 -22.33 8.47
C THR A 259 -3.97 -23.49 7.47
N SER A 260 -4.66 -23.37 6.33
CA SER A 260 -4.66 -24.41 5.29
C SER A 260 -3.27 -24.65 4.73
N ILE A 261 -2.44 -23.62 4.61
CA ILE A 261 -1.05 -23.74 4.13
C ILE A 261 -0.05 -24.05 5.25
N GLY A 262 -0.49 -24.09 6.53
CA GLY A 262 0.35 -24.48 7.67
C GLY A 262 0.96 -23.30 8.44
N LEU A 263 0.45 -22.10 8.20
CA LEU A 263 0.70 -20.93 9.05
C LEU A 263 -0.17 -20.99 10.32
N TYR A 264 -0.26 -19.88 11.06
CA TYR A 264 -0.76 -19.89 12.42
C TYR A 264 -2.29 -19.77 12.47
N ARG A 265 -2.87 -20.11 13.62
CA ARG A 265 -4.23 -19.68 13.98
C ARG A 265 -4.12 -18.36 14.72
N MET A 266 -5.11 -17.49 14.54
CA MET A 266 -5.21 -16.26 15.31
C MET A 266 -5.37 -16.57 16.79
N THR A 267 -4.78 -15.71 17.63
CA THR A 267 -4.80 -15.91 19.08
C THR A 267 -6.18 -15.56 19.67
N PRO A 268 -6.54 -16.10 20.85
CA PRO A 268 -7.76 -15.68 21.54
C PRO A 268 -7.79 -14.17 21.84
N THR A 269 -6.62 -13.57 22.08
CA THR A 269 -6.43 -12.13 22.27
C THR A 269 -6.72 -11.34 21.01
N PHE A 270 -6.33 -11.83 19.83
CA PHE A 270 -6.66 -11.22 18.54
C PHE A 270 -8.17 -11.04 18.39
N TRP A 271 -8.95 -12.11 18.57
CA TRP A 271 -10.41 -12.06 18.44
C TRP A 271 -11.08 -11.19 19.50
N LYS A 272 -10.57 -11.22 20.73
CA LYS A 272 -11.16 -10.48 21.86
C LYS A 272 -10.86 -8.97 21.84
N LYS A 273 -9.70 -8.55 21.33
CA LYS A 273 -9.19 -7.17 21.52
C LYS A 273 -9.01 -6.37 20.23
N SER A 274 -9.14 -6.99 19.06
CA SER A 274 -9.11 -6.27 17.77
C SER A 274 -10.36 -5.41 17.57
N MET A 275 -10.24 -4.40 16.70
CA MET A 275 -11.37 -3.57 16.28
C MET A 275 -11.69 -3.91 14.82
N PHE A 276 -12.64 -4.80 14.60
CA PHE A 276 -13.00 -5.28 13.27
C PHE A 276 -14.04 -4.40 12.55
N VAL A 277 -14.78 -3.57 13.29
CA VAL A 277 -15.83 -2.68 12.74
C VAL A 277 -15.71 -1.30 13.36
N LYS A 278 -16.20 -0.27 12.67
CA LYS A 278 -16.27 1.10 13.19
C LYS A 278 -17.26 1.15 14.37
N PRO A 279 -16.88 1.61 15.56
CA PRO A 279 -17.83 1.84 16.64
C PRO A 279 -18.76 3.02 16.32
N ASN A 280 -20.03 2.95 16.74
CA ASN A 280 -21.03 3.98 16.43
C ASN A 280 -20.71 5.35 17.05
N ASP A 281 -20.34 5.38 18.34
CA ASP A 281 -20.22 6.61 19.12
C ASP A 281 -18.76 7.05 19.36
N THR A 282 -17.80 6.44 18.66
CA THR A 282 -16.37 6.69 18.87
C THR A 282 -15.70 7.17 17.59
N GLN A 283 -15.01 8.31 17.67
CA GLN A 283 -14.16 8.79 16.59
C GLN A 283 -12.88 7.95 16.53
N VAL A 284 -12.60 7.37 15.37
CA VAL A 284 -11.46 6.46 15.14
C VAL A 284 -10.76 6.78 13.82
N ILE A 285 -9.51 6.35 13.68
CA ILE A 285 -8.82 6.33 12.39
C ILE A 285 -9.20 5.03 11.70
N CYS A 286 -9.86 5.07 10.54
CA CYS A 286 -10.41 3.87 9.90
C CYS A 286 -9.41 3.04 9.08
N HIS A 287 -8.37 3.67 8.53
CA HIS A 287 -7.30 3.01 7.77
C HIS A 287 -6.77 1.75 8.46
N GLY A 288 -6.79 0.61 7.77
CA GLY A 288 -6.37 -0.70 8.29
C GLY A 288 -4.94 -0.70 8.82
N PHE A 289 -4.71 -1.39 9.93
CA PHE A 289 -3.37 -1.83 10.31
C PHE A 289 -3.41 -3.04 11.25
N SER A 290 -2.32 -3.80 11.25
CA SER A 290 -1.99 -4.85 12.22
C SER A 290 -0.91 -4.35 13.20
N ILE A 291 -0.93 -4.86 14.43
CA ILE A 291 0.05 -4.50 15.47
C ILE A 291 0.49 -5.69 16.32
N ASP A 292 1.79 -5.77 16.57
CA ASP A 292 2.43 -6.60 17.60
C ASP A 292 2.65 -5.81 18.88
N PHE A 293 2.26 -6.36 20.04
CA PHE A 293 2.53 -5.79 21.37
C PHE A 293 3.84 -6.31 22.00
N PHE A 294 4.67 -7.02 21.24
CA PHE A 294 6.01 -7.49 21.61
C PHE A 294 6.05 -8.39 22.85
N ASN A 295 4.97 -9.14 23.10
CA ASN A 295 4.87 -10.09 24.21
C ASN A 295 4.66 -11.55 23.75
N GLY A 296 4.62 -11.79 22.44
CA GLY A 296 4.50 -13.11 21.84
C GLY A 296 3.08 -13.72 21.82
N TYR A 297 2.06 -12.99 22.29
CA TYR A 297 0.67 -13.49 22.30
C TYR A 297 -0.41 -12.44 21.98
N ASP A 298 -0.17 -11.14 22.19
CA ASP A 298 -1.15 -10.08 21.91
C ASP A 298 -0.83 -9.43 20.55
N PHE A 299 -1.55 -9.87 19.52
CA PHE A 299 -1.52 -9.33 18.17
C PHE A 299 -2.94 -8.86 17.84
N ARG A 300 -3.08 -7.71 17.17
CA ARG A 300 -4.40 -7.14 16.90
C ARG A 300 -4.47 -6.52 15.52
N ILE A 301 -5.67 -6.46 14.97
CA ILE A 301 -6.01 -5.64 13.81
C ILE A 301 -6.96 -4.52 14.23
N LYS A 302 -6.84 -3.38 13.55
CA LYS A 302 -7.83 -2.31 13.58
C LYS A 302 -8.24 -1.97 12.15
N MET A 303 -9.50 -2.19 11.80
CA MET A 303 -10.06 -1.83 10.50
C MET A 303 -11.56 -1.55 10.61
N CYS A 304 -12.06 -0.53 9.90
CA CYS A 304 -13.50 -0.24 9.82
C CYS A 304 -14.16 -1.11 8.74
N THR A 305 -14.24 -2.42 8.97
CA THR A 305 -14.65 -3.40 7.95
C THR A 305 -16.15 -3.38 7.66
N GLU A 306 -16.52 -3.49 6.39
CA GLU A 306 -17.88 -3.76 5.93
C GLU A 306 -17.95 -5.07 5.12
N VAL A 307 -19.14 -5.65 4.98
CA VAL A 307 -19.33 -6.89 4.20
C VAL A 307 -19.42 -6.56 2.71
N ASN A 308 -18.25 -6.47 2.06
CA ASN A 308 -18.13 -6.31 0.61
C ASN A 308 -16.81 -6.91 0.11
N GLU A 309 -16.65 -6.94 -1.21
CA GLU A 309 -15.49 -7.52 -1.90
C GLU A 309 -14.17 -6.82 -1.54
N GLU A 310 -14.14 -5.50 -1.44
CA GLU A 310 -12.93 -4.73 -1.10
C GLU A 310 -12.39 -5.18 0.27
N TYR A 311 -13.24 -5.10 1.30
CA TYR A 311 -12.85 -5.52 2.65
C TYR A 311 -12.60 -7.03 2.74
N PHE A 312 -13.30 -7.86 1.96
CA PHE A 312 -13.03 -9.30 1.90
C PHE A 312 -11.57 -9.55 1.60
N TYR A 313 -11.01 -8.83 0.62
CA TYR A 313 -9.62 -8.96 0.25
C TYR A 313 -8.65 -8.20 1.18
N THR A 314 -9.00 -6.99 1.64
CA THR A 314 -8.16 -6.24 2.59
C THR A 314 -7.91 -7.03 3.88
N ILE A 315 -8.88 -7.85 4.32
CA ILE A 315 -8.69 -8.75 5.47
C ILE A 315 -7.52 -9.73 5.24
N TYR A 316 -7.36 -10.29 4.04
CA TYR A 316 -6.21 -11.16 3.74
C TYR A 316 -4.91 -10.37 3.77
N HIS A 317 -4.92 -9.13 3.29
CA HIS A 317 -3.75 -8.25 3.39
C HIS A 317 -3.31 -8.03 4.85
N GLU A 318 -4.23 -7.54 5.69
CA GLU A 318 -3.97 -7.21 7.09
C GLU A 318 -3.62 -8.43 7.95
N MET A 319 -4.27 -9.58 7.68
CA MET A 319 -3.94 -10.82 8.38
C MET A 319 -2.57 -11.36 7.97
N GLY A 320 -2.07 -11.03 6.78
CA GLY A 320 -0.69 -11.30 6.38
C GLY A 320 0.33 -10.66 7.31
N HIS A 321 0.09 -9.41 7.73
CA HIS A 321 0.92 -8.75 8.75
C HIS A 321 0.84 -9.46 10.11
N THR A 322 -0.36 -9.84 10.56
CA THR A 322 -0.51 -10.57 11.83
C THR A 322 0.19 -11.94 11.80
N GLU A 323 0.13 -12.65 10.69
CA GLU A 323 0.87 -13.90 10.48
C GLU A 323 2.39 -13.69 10.51
N TYR A 324 2.87 -12.60 9.91
CA TYR A 324 4.29 -12.22 9.99
C TYR A 324 4.71 -11.98 11.45
N HIS A 325 3.92 -11.19 12.19
CA HIS A 325 4.16 -10.95 13.62
C HIS A 325 4.25 -12.26 14.41
N MET A 326 3.34 -13.19 14.15
CA MET A 326 3.34 -14.50 14.81
C MET A 326 4.52 -15.39 14.40
N ALA A 327 5.05 -15.24 13.19
CA ALA A 327 6.17 -16.04 12.69
C ALA A 327 7.48 -15.70 13.38
N TYR A 328 7.82 -14.41 13.48
CA TYR A 328 9.09 -13.98 14.08
C TYR A 328 9.02 -13.79 15.60
N LYS A 329 7.87 -13.99 16.27
CA LYS A 329 7.67 -13.69 17.70
C LYS A 329 8.65 -14.33 18.68
N LYS A 330 9.40 -15.36 18.26
CA LYS A 330 10.44 -16.03 19.06
C LYS A 330 11.82 -15.38 18.91
N GLN A 331 11.99 -14.48 17.97
CA GLN A 331 13.21 -13.70 17.78
C GLN A 331 13.34 -12.66 18.92
N PRO A 332 14.56 -12.17 19.20
CA PRO A 332 14.75 -10.96 19.98
C PRO A 332 13.89 -9.81 19.42
N PRO A 333 13.29 -8.93 20.26
CA PRO A 333 12.38 -7.88 19.78
C PRO A 333 12.93 -6.97 18.67
N ILE A 334 14.25 -6.72 18.64
CA ILE A 334 14.91 -5.95 17.58
C ILE A 334 14.86 -6.63 16.20
N PHE A 335 14.55 -7.93 16.15
CA PHE A 335 14.35 -8.70 14.93
C PHE A 335 12.88 -8.89 14.56
N ASN A 336 11.94 -8.40 15.37
CA ASN A 336 10.49 -8.52 15.14
C ASN A 336 9.98 -7.50 14.11
N ASP A 337 10.60 -7.51 12.95
CA ASP A 337 10.25 -6.71 11.79
C ASP A 337 10.61 -7.50 10.52
N ALA A 338 10.15 -7.05 9.36
CA ALA A 338 10.54 -7.64 8.09
C ALA A 338 12.01 -7.31 7.73
N PRO A 339 12.68 -8.12 6.90
CA PRO A 339 14.05 -7.85 6.46
C PRO A 339 14.25 -6.49 5.77
N ASN A 340 13.22 -5.99 5.09
CA ASN A 340 13.09 -4.61 4.63
C ASN A 340 11.59 -4.26 4.53
N PRO A 341 11.21 -2.97 4.40
CA PRO A 341 9.81 -2.55 4.41
C PRO A 341 8.94 -3.20 3.32
N GLY A 342 9.50 -3.50 2.15
CA GLY A 342 8.75 -4.11 1.04
C GLY A 342 8.32 -5.56 1.30
N PHE A 343 9.05 -6.31 2.14
CA PHE A 343 8.66 -7.67 2.51
C PHE A 343 7.37 -7.67 3.33
N HIS A 344 7.23 -6.73 4.26
CA HIS A 344 6.10 -6.69 5.18
C HIS A 344 4.76 -6.51 4.43
N GLU A 345 4.77 -5.63 3.43
CA GLU A 345 3.64 -5.31 2.55
C GLU A 345 3.35 -6.40 1.50
N ALA A 346 4.35 -7.18 1.11
CA ALA A 346 4.20 -8.18 0.05
C ALA A 346 3.45 -9.45 0.49
N ILE A 347 3.45 -9.80 1.78
CA ILE A 347 2.95 -11.12 2.25
C ILE A 347 1.45 -11.26 2.05
N GLY A 348 0.68 -10.32 2.61
CA GLY A 348 -0.77 -10.31 2.48
C GLY A 348 -1.20 -10.24 1.01
N ASP A 349 -0.50 -9.44 0.21
CA ASP A 349 -0.74 -9.29 -1.22
C ASP A 349 -0.39 -10.53 -2.06
N THR A 350 0.60 -11.31 -1.63
CA THR A 350 0.92 -12.60 -2.27
C THR A 350 -0.23 -13.59 -2.10
N ILE A 351 -0.81 -13.61 -0.89
CA ILE A 351 -1.96 -14.47 -0.54
C ILE A 351 -3.19 -14.04 -1.32
N TYR A 352 -3.41 -12.72 -1.40
CA TYR A 352 -4.46 -12.11 -2.20
C TYR A 352 -4.48 -12.63 -3.65
N LEU A 353 -3.33 -12.74 -4.32
CA LEU A 353 -3.27 -13.27 -5.70
C LEU A 353 -3.82 -14.70 -5.84
N SER A 354 -3.73 -15.53 -4.80
CA SER A 354 -4.34 -16.87 -4.76
C SER A 354 -5.84 -16.80 -4.48
N VAL A 355 -6.23 -15.90 -3.57
CA VAL A 355 -7.60 -15.71 -3.06
C VAL A 355 -8.54 -15.17 -4.13
N GLN A 356 -8.06 -14.34 -5.05
CA GLN A 356 -8.87 -13.79 -6.13
C GLN A 356 -9.16 -14.78 -7.25
N THR A 357 -8.50 -15.94 -7.26
CA THR A 357 -8.72 -16.91 -8.33
C THR A 357 -10.10 -17.54 -8.23
N PRO A 358 -10.79 -17.78 -9.37
CA PRO A 358 -12.03 -18.54 -9.37
C PRO A 358 -11.91 -19.92 -8.72
N LYS A 359 -10.73 -20.55 -8.82
CA LYS A 359 -10.41 -21.83 -8.17
C LYS A 359 -10.54 -21.76 -6.65
N TYR A 360 -10.00 -20.73 -6.00
CA TYR A 360 -10.16 -20.55 -4.56
C TYR A 360 -11.61 -20.17 -4.20
N LEU A 361 -12.18 -19.18 -4.90
CA LEU A 361 -13.54 -18.70 -4.64
C LEU A 361 -14.59 -19.82 -4.72
N LYS A 362 -14.40 -20.78 -5.62
CA LYS A 362 -15.25 -21.97 -5.71
C LYS A 362 -15.08 -22.90 -4.51
N LYS A 363 -13.84 -23.12 -4.02
CA LYS A 363 -13.57 -23.96 -2.85
C LYS A 363 -14.24 -23.44 -1.56
N ILE A 364 -14.42 -22.12 -1.46
CA ILE A 364 -15.11 -21.49 -0.32
C ILE A 364 -16.58 -21.17 -0.61
N ASN A 365 -17.15 -21.74 -1.69
CA ASN A 365 -18.55 -21.63 -2.10
C ASN A 365 -19.02 -20.20 -2.41
N LEU A 366 -18.11 -19.27 -2.74
CA LEU A 366 -18.49 -17.94 -3.20
C LEU A 366 -18.86 -17.91 -4.69
N ILE A 367 -18.43 -18.91 -5.47
CA ILE A 367 -18.85 -19.09 -6.85
C ILE A 367 -19.10 -20.57 -7.17
N GLN A 368 -19.82 -20.81 -8.27
CA GLN A 368 -20.20 -22.16 -8.71
C GLN A 368 -19.23 -22.76 -9.75
N ASN A 369 -18.64 -21.92 -10.60
CA ASN A 369 -17.75 -22.35 -11.70
C ASN A 369 -16.40 -21.64 -11.59
N ASP A 370 -15.32 -22.39 -11.76
CA ASP A 370 -13.92 -21.97 -11.70
C ASP A 370 -13.27 -21.89 -13.09
N SER A 371 -13.96 -22.33 -14.15
CA SER A 371 -13.47 -22.19 -15.51
C SER A 371 -13.69 -20.77 -16.06
N MET A 372 -12.71 -20.30 -16.81
CA MET A 372 -12.77 -19.03 -17.55
C MET A 372 -12.53 -19.32 -19.04
N SER A 373 -13.31 -18.70 -19.92
CA SER A 373 -12.97 -18.59 -21.34
C SER A 373 -11.80 -17.61 -21.53
N TYR A 374 -11.19 -17.59 -22.72
CA TYR A 374 -10.15 -16.62 -23.06
C TYR A 374 -10.59 -15.16 -22.79
N GLU A 375 -11.81 -14.79 -23.17
CA GLU A 375 -12.36 -13.45 -22.92
C GLU A 375 -12.46 -13.13 -21.43
N GLN A 376 -12.87 -14.12 -20.63
CA GLN A 376 -12.97 -13.98 -19.17
C GLN A 376 -11.58 -13.88 -18.52
N GLU A 377 -10.58 -14.58 -19.05
CA GLU A 377 -9.19 -14.47 -18.60
C GLU A 377 -8.60 -13.09 -18.87
N ILE A 378 -8.83 -12.52 -20.05
CA ILE A 378 -8.40 -11.15 -20.36
C ILE A 378 -9.12 -10.13 -19.47
N ASN A 379 -10.42 -10.29 -19.24
CA ASN A 379 -11.18 -9.45 -18.33
C ASN A 379 -10.67 -9.54 -16.88
N TYR A 380 -10.38 -10.75 -16.41
CA TYR A 380 -9.77 -10.97 -15.09
C TYR A 380 -8.41 -10.29 -14.99
N LEU A 381 -7.51 -10.53 -15.95
CA LEU A 381 -6.18 -9.91 -15.95
C LEU A 381 -6.27 -8.38 -16.03
N MET A 382 -7.21 -7.83 -16.80
CA MET A 382 -7.46 -6.38 -16.86
C MET A 382 -7.85 -5.85 -15.48
N MET A 383 -8.76 -6.51 -14.77
CA MET A 383 -9.16 -6.12 -13.41
C MET A 383 -7.95 -6.09 -12.47
N ILE A 384 -7.10 -7.12 -12.47
CA ILE A 384 -5.89 -7.16 -11.63
C ILE A 384 -4.88 -6.09 -12.07
N ALA A 385 -4.74 -5.83 -13.37
CA ALA A 385 -3.82 -4.82 -13.89
C ALA A 385 -4.22 -3.40 -13.46
N LEU A 386 -5.52 -3.11 -13.43
CA LEU A 386 -6.04 -1.84 -12.93
C LEU A 386 -5.77 -1.64 -11.42
N GLN A 387 -5.48 -2.69 -10.68
CA GLN A 387 -5.05 -2.61 -9.28
C GLN A 387 -3.53 -2.54 -9.14
N LYS A 388 -2.81 -3.45 -9.82
CA LYS A 388 -1.37 -3.67 -9.58
C LYS A 388 -0.49 -2.89 -10.54
N ILE A 389 -0.80 -2.89 -11.83
CA ILE A 389 -0.02 -2.17 -12.85
C ILE A 389 -0.31 -0.67 -12.80
N ALA A 390 -1.58 -0.27 -12.63
CA ALA A 390 -1.94 1.14 -12.50
C ALA A 390 -1.34 1.82 -11.25
N PHE A 391 -1.10 1.03 -10.20
CA PHE A 391 -0.49 1.49 -8.95
C PHE A 391 0.99 1.81 -9.06
N LEU A 392 1.75 1.04 -9.84
CA LEU A 392 3.22 1.10 -9.83
C LEU A 392 3.78 2.51 -10.08
N PRO A 393 3.30 3.30 -11.05
CA PRO A 393 3.78 4.67 -11.22
C PRO A 393 3.45 5.59 -10.05
N TYR A 394 2.28 5.42 -9.42
CA TYR A 394 1.92 6.15 -8.21
C TYR A 394 2.81 5.76 -7.02
N GLY A 395 2.99 4.45 -6.81
CA GLY A 395 3.89 3.90 -5.80
C GLY A 395 5.32 4.41 -5.95
N TYR A 396 5.79 4.52 -7.20
CA TYR A 396 7.11 5.02 -7.58
C TYR A 396 7.29 6.52 -7.27
N LEU A 397 6.35 7.36 -7.71
CA LEU A 397 6.52 8.81 -7.67
C LEU A 397 6.38 9.41 -6.26
N ILE A 398 5.60 8.80 -5.38
CA ILE A 398 5.27 9.38 -4.06
C ILE A 398 6.53 9.56 -3.22
N ASP A 399 7.39 8.53 -3.16
CA ASP A 399 8.64 8.63 -2.41
C ASP A 399 9.74 9.32 -3.17
N LYS A 400 9.79 9.23 -4.50
CA LYS A 400 10.69 10.12 -5.26
C LYS A 400 10.40 11.59 -4.98
N TRP A 401 9.12 11.98 -4.88
CA TRP A 401 8.74 13.35 -4.52
C TRP A 401 9.21 13.66 -3.11
N ARG A 402 8.92 12.79 -2.12
CA ARG A 402 9.35 13.01 -0.73
C ARG A 402 10.86 13.05 -0.55
N TRP A 403 11.63 12.19 -1.22
CA TRP A 403 13.09 12.21 -1.16
C TRP A 403 13.63 13.54 -1.69
N ASN A 404 13.06 14.07 -2.78
CA ASN A 404 13.43 15.39 -3.29
C ASN A 404 13.02 16.53 -2.34
N VAL A 405 11.90 16.40 -1.63
CA VAL A 405 11.52 17.32 -0.54
C VAL A 405 12.53 17.27 0.60
N PHE A 406 12.95 16.08 1.03
CA PHE A 406 13.90 15.90 2.12
C PHE A 406 15.29 16.41 1.76
N ARG A 407 15.72 16.21 0.51
CA ARG A 407 16.99 16.75 -0.04
C ARG A 407 16.96 18.26 -0.25
N GLY A 408 15.78 18.88 -0.24
CA GLY A 408 15.60 20.31 -0.49
C GLY A 408 15.52 20.71 -1.96
N ASN A 409 15.48 19.74 -2.89
CA ASN A 409 15.27 19.97 -4.32
C ASN A 409 13.83 20.46 -4.62
N ILE A 410 12.88 20.06 -3.77
CA ILE A 410 11.50 20.56 -3.76
C ILE A 410 11.26 21.23 -2.40
N ASN A 411 10.65 22.41 -2.41
CA ASN A 411 10.41 23.24 -1.24
C ASN A 411 8.96 23.75 -1.19
N GLU A 412 8.63 24.51 -0.13
CA GLU A 412 7.26 24.97 0.13
C GLU A 412 6.61 25.76 -1.01
N SER A 413 7.42 26.46 -1.81
CA SER A 413 6.95 27.26 -2.95
C SER A 413 6.77 26.49 -4.25
N ASN A 414 7.09 25.20 -4.29
CA ASN A 414 6.88 24.37 -5.47
C ASN A 414 6.43 22.93 -5.13
N TYR A 415 5.92 22.71 -3.91
CA TYR A 415 5.48 21.38 -3.49
C TYR A 415 4.40 20.83 -4.41
N ASN A 416 3.41 21.67 -4.73
CA ASN A 416 2.25 21.24 -5.47
C ASN A 416 2.57 21.12 -6.96
N ASP A 417 3.25 22.12 -7.51
CA ASP A 417 3.65 22.12 -8.92
C ASP A 417 4.54 20.91 -9.25
N LYS A 418 5.55 20.62 -8.40
CA LYS A 418 6.43 19.45 -8.63
C LYS A 418 5.74 18.11 -8.40
N PHE A 419 4.74 18.06 -7.52
CA PHE A 419 3.92 16.85 -7.37
C PHE A 419 3.16 16.54 -8.66
N TRP A 420 2.53 17.54 -9.28
CA TRP A 420 1.80 17.37 -10.54
C TRP A 420 2.74 17.11 -11.72
N GLU A 421 3.88 17.80 -11.82
CA GLU A 421 4.89 17.52 -12.84
C GLU A 421 5.31 16.03 -12.83
N MET A 422 5.52 15.46 -11.64
CA MET A 422 5.86 14.04 -11.49
C MET A 422 4.67 13.11 -11.81
N ARG A 423 3.44 13.50 -11.46
CA ARG A 423 2.22 12.75 -11.83
C ARG A 423 2.02 12.71 -13.34
N GLU A 424 2.26 13.80 -14.03
CA GLU A 424 2.18 13.85 -15.49
C GLU A 424 3.30 13.01 -16.12
N THR A 425 4.54 13.15 -15.61
CA THR A 425 5.73 12.49 -16.16
C THR A 425 5.75 10.98 -15.96
N PHE A 426 5.34 10.49 -14.79
CA PHE A 426 5.44 9.07 -14.47
C PHE A 426 4.10 8.34 -14.59
N GLN A 427 2.98 9.02 -14.33
CA GLN A 427 1.67 8.39 -14.32
C GLN A 427 0.78 8.81 -15.51
N GLY A 428 1.15 9.84 -16.27
CA GLY A 428 0.30 10.32 -17.36
C GLY A 428 -1.05 10.83 -16.88
N ILE A 429 -1.09 11.38 -15.65
CA ILE A 429 -2.28 11.91 -15.01
C ILE A 429 -2.08 13.38 -14.69
N GLU A 430 -3.10 14.18 -14.96
CA GLU A 430 -3.12 15.62 -14.66
C GLU A 430 -4.18 15.96 -13.60
N ALA A 431 -4.02 17.15 -13.00
CA ALA A 431 -5.05 17.72 -12.15
C ALA A 431 -6.26 18.11 -13.01
N PRO A 432 -7.50 17.78 -12.59
CA PRO A 432 -8.69 18.08 -13.39
C PRO A 432 -9.08 19.57 -13.39
N ILE A 433 -8.47 20.34 -12.50
CA ILE A 433 -8.58 21.79 -12.40
C ILE A 433 -7.20 22.36 -12.17
N LYS A 434 -7.01 23.63 -12.56
CA LYS A 434 -5.76 24.33 -12.32
C LYS A 434 -5.48 24.42 -10.82
N ARG A 435 -4.31 23.94 -10.40
CA ARG A 435 -3.80 24.07 -9.04
C ARG A 435 -2.75 25.17 -8.98
N ASN A 436 -2.47 25.66 -7.78
CA ASN A 436 -1.45 26.66 -7.51
C ASN A 436 -0.76 26.38 -6.17
N GLU A 437 0.22 27.20 -5.82
CA GLU A 437 1.05 27.00 -4.64
C GLU A 437 0.35 27.30 -3.30
N SER A 438 -0.90 27.77 -3.28
CA SER A 438 -1.71 27.72 -2.04
C SER A 438 -2.27 26.32 -1.77
N ASN A 439 -2.35 25.47 -2.79
CA ASN A 439 -2.72 24.07 -2.65
C ASN A 439 -1.57 23.23 -2.08
N PHE A 440 -1.92 22.03 -1.60
CA PHE A 440 -0.97 21.01 -1.16
C PHE A 440 -1.62 19.63 -1.30
N ASP A 441 -1.88 19.26 -2.54
CA ASP A 441 -2.53 18.02 -2.94
C ASP A 441 -1.87 16.74 -2.41
N PRO A 442 -0.53 16.60 -2.32
CA PRO A 442 0.07 15.44 -1.67
C PRO A 442 -0.36 15.30 -0.19
N GLY A 443 -0.67 16.41 0.50
CA GLY A 443 -1.17 16.38 1.88
C GLY A 443 -2.57 15.78 2.04
N ALA A 444 -3.29 15.55 0.94
CA ALA A 444 -4.57 14.85 0.95
C ALA A 444 -4.41 13.32 1.04
N LYS A 445 -3.18 12.78 0.94
CA LYS A 445 -2.88 11.36 1.10
C LYS A 445 -2.37 11.05 2.51
N PHE A 446 -2.98 10.06 3.16
CA PHE A 446 -2.64 9.66 4.54
C PHE A 446 -1.13 9.47 4.76
N HIS A 447 -0.47 8.63 3.93
CA HIS A 447 0.96 8.31 4.08
C HIS A 447 1.90 9.53 4.04
N ILE A 448 1.53 10.60 3.34
CA ILE A 448 2.34 11.83 3.30
C ILE A 448 2.30 12.53 4.67
N ILE A 449 1.12 12.65 5.27
CA ILE A 449 0.95 13.38 6.54
C ILE A 449 1.37 12.57 7.77
N SER A 450 1.32 11.24 7.69
CA SER A 450 1.76 10.34 8.77
C SER A 450 3.24 9.94 8.65
N HIS A 451 3.95 10.38 7.60
CA HIS A 451 5.36 10.07 7.34
C HIS A 451 5.67 8.56 7.24
N TYR A 452 4.70 7.73 6.82
CA TYR A 452 4.97 6.33 6.48
C TYR A 452 5.58 6.23 5.08
N PRO A 453 6.77 5.61 4.90
CA PRO A 453 7.40 5.41 3.59
C PRO A 453 6.49 4.68 2.59
N TYR A 454 6.55 5.07 1.32
CA TYR A 454 5.68 4.56 0.25
C TYR A 454 6.43 3.65 -0.73
N SER A 455 7.76 3.74 -0.78
CA SER A 455 8.62 2.84 -1.54
C SER A 455 8.41 1.38 -1.15
N ALA A 456 7.95 1.12 0.08
CA ALA A 456 7.57 -0.20 0.58
C ALA A 456 6.52 -0.84 -0.35
N TYR A 457 5.44 -0.14 -0.68
CA TYR A 457 4.36 -0.64 -1.54
C TYR A 457 4.82 -0.88 -2.98
N PHE A 458 5.70 -0.01 -3.52
CA PHE A 458 6.27 -0.20 -4.86
C PHE A 458 7.10 -1.49 -4.91
N ILE A 459 8.04 -1.67 -3.99
CA ILE A 459 8.87 -2.87 -3.90
C ILE A 459 8.01 -4.12 -3.61
N ALA A 460 7.04 -4.00 -2.73
CA ALA A 460 6.11 -5.08 -2.39
C ALA A 460 5.30 -5.56 -3.59
N THR A 461 5.00 -4.66 -4.54
CA THR A 461 4.31 -5.02 -5.77
C THR A 461 5.15 -5.92 -6.66
N PHE A 462 6.48 -5.84 -6.65
CA PHE A 462 7.32 -6.80 -7.38
C PHE A 462 7.54 -8.09 -6.59
N LEU A 463 7.85 -7.95 -5.29
CA LEU A 463 8.07 -9.10 -4.40
C LEU A 463 6.86 -10.02 -4.34
N GLN A 464 5.63 -9.48 -4.29
CA GLN A 464 4.43 -10.33 -4.21
C GLN A 464 4.29 -11.27 -5.41
N PHE A 465 4.67 -10.86 -6.63
CA PHE A 465 4.62 -11.74 -7.80
C PHE A 465 5.79 -12.73 -7.81
N GLN A 466 6.99 -12.35 -7.34
CA GLN A 466 8.10 -13.29 -7.15
C GLN A 466 7.77 -14.37 -6.11
N PHE A 467 7.18 -13.96 -4.97
CA PHE A 467 6.73 -14.88 -3.93
C PHE A 467 5.62 -15.78 -4.47
N TYR A 468 4.61 -15.21 -5.13
CA TYR A 468 3.51 -15.95 -5.73
C TYR A 468 4.02 -17.01 -6.71
N GLU A 469 4.91 -16.63 -7.64
CA GLU A 469 5.51 -17.56 -8.60
C GLU A 469 6.22 -18.73 -7.90
N SER A 470 7.00 -18.46 -6.85
CA SER A 470 7.68 -19.52 -6.10
C SER A 470 6.72 -20.43 -5.35
N LEU A 471 5.72 -19.86 -4.66
CA LEU A 471 4.70 -20.63 -3.92
C LEU A 471 3.87 -21.50 -4.87
N CYS A 472 3.59 -21.02 -6.08
CA CYS A 472 2.95 -21.79 -7.14
C CYS A 472 3.79 -22.98 -7.60
N LYS A 473 5.09 -22.77 -7.82
CA LYS A 473 6.04 -23.86 -8.14
C LYS A 473 6.09 -24.89 -7.02
N LEU A 474 6.16 -24.45 -5.76
CA LEU A 474 6.14 -25.34 -4.59
C LEU A 474 4.83 -26.12 -4.43
N SER A 475 3.74 -25.59 -4.99
CA SER A 475 2.42 -26.22 -5.03
C SER A 475 2.19 -27.12 -6.25
N ASN A 476 3.24 -27.36 -7.04
CA ASN A 476 3.19 -28.13 -8.29
C ASN A 476 2.15 -27.59 -9.29
N HIS A 477 1.92 -26.27 -9.31
CA HIS A 477 1.05 -25.65 -10.29
C HIS A 477 1.61 -25.83 -11.71
N SER A 478 0.72 -26.06 -12.67
CA SER A 478 1.04 -26.13 -14.10
C SER A 478 0.11 -25.21 -14.90
N GLY A 479 0.61 -24.70 -16.02
CA GLY A 479 -0.11 -23.74 -16.86
C GLY A 479 0.13 -22.29 -16.48
N PRO A 480 -0.71 -21.35 -16.96
CA PRO A 480 -0.50 -19.92 -16.76
C PRO A 480 -0.45 -19.54 -15.28
N ILE A 481 0.51 -18.70 -14.91
CA ILE A 481 0.78 -18.38 -13.50
C ILE A 481 -0.41 -17.68 -12.83
N PHE A 482 -1.14 -16.83 -13.54
CA PHE A 482 -2.30 -16.09 -13.01
C PHE A 482 -3.49 -16.97 -12.58
N LYS A 483 -3.47 -18.26 -12.94
CA LYS A 483 -4.49 -19.26 -12.54
C LYS A 483 -4.08 -20.06 -11.31
N CYS A 484 -2.89 -19.81 -10.75
CA CYS A 484 -2.38 -20.58 -9.63
C CYS A 484 -3.20 -20.33 -8.36
N ASP A 485 -3.47 -21.42 -7.65
CA ASP A 485 -4.02 -21.37 -6.30
C ASP A 485 -3.24 -22.37 -5.44
N PHE A 486 -2.57 -21.85 -4.41
CA PHE A 486 -1.78 -22.63 -3.47
C PHE A 486 -2.49 -22.87 -2.13
N TYR A 487 -3.79 -22.57 -2.03
CA TYR A 487 -4.62 -22.96 -0.89
C TYR A 487 -4.48 -24.47 -0.60
N GLN A 488 -4.26 -24.83 0.67
CA GLN A 488 -3.94 -26.18 1.17
C GLN A 488 -2.55 -26.74 0.82
N SER A 489 -1.69 -25.98 0.15
CA SER A 489 -0.30 -26.39 -0.10
C SER A 489 0.57 -26.23 1.14
N LYS A 490 0.74 -27.30 1.91
CA LYS A 490 1.61 -27.32 3.11
C LYS A 490 3.06 -27.02 2.78
N LYS A 491 3.56 -27.51 1.63
CA LYS A 491 4.93 -27.27 1.18
C LYS A 491 5.19 -25.79 0.90
N ALA A 492 4.24 -25.11 0.25
CA ALA A 492 4.34 -23.67 0.00
C ALA A 492 4.31 -22.88 1.31
N GLY A 493 3.38 -23.21 2.22
CA GLY A 493 3.31 -22.52 3.51
C GLY A 493 4.49 -22.80 4.44
N GLU A 494 5.13 -23.98 4.38
CA GLU A 494 6.38 -24.26 5.10
C GLU A 494 7.51 -23.31 4.68
N HIS A 495 7.76 -23.17 3.37
CA HIS A 495 8.80 -22.28 2.86
C HIS A 495 8.48 -20.80 3.15
N LEU A 496 7.21 -20.42 3.05
CA LEU A 496 6.76 -19.08 3.44
C LEU A 496 7.05 -18.86 4.93
N LYS A 497 6.65 -19.78 5.79
CA LYS A 497 6.86 -19.70 7.24
C LYS A 497 8.34 -19.60 7.61
N ASP A 498 9.21 -20.36 6.94
CA ASP A 498 10.65 -20.34 7.20
C ASP A 498 11.23 -18.96 6.91
N MET A 499 10.85 -18.35 5.80
CA MET A 499 11.23 -16.97 5.46
C MET A 499 10.67 -15.96 6.47
N LEU A 500 9.37 -16.05 6.80
CA LEU A 500 8.74 -15.14 7.77
C LEU A 500 9.38 -15.22 9.17
N SER A 501 9.78 -16.43 9.58
CA SER A 501 10.36 -16.67 10.92
C SER A 501 11.75 -16.05 11.11
N LEU A 502 12.41 -15.63 10.02
CA LEU A 502 13.67 -14.89 10.09
C LEU A 502 13.50 -13.51 10.72
N GLY A 503 12.35 -12.85 10.51
CA GLY A 503 12.22 -11.41 10.76
C GLY A 503 13.39 -10.65 10.10
N THR A 504 13.93 -9.64 10.79
CA THR A 504 15.12 -8.89 10.31
C THR A 504 16.46 -9.45 10.83
N SER A 505 16.47 -10.70 11.31
CA SER A 505 17.69 -11.38 11.81
C SER A 505 18.72 -11.70 10.72
N LYS A 506 18.31 -11.64 9.45
CA LYS A 506 19.14 -11.85 8.26
C LYS A 506 18.91 -10.74 7.25
N HIS A 507 19.91 -10.48 6.43
CA HIS A 507 19.81 -9.56 5.29
C HIS A 507 18.69 -10.01 4.35
N TRP A 508 17.92 -9.07 3.80
CA TRP A 508 16.73 -9.37 2.98
C TRP A 508 17.03 -10.26 1.77
N ARG A 509 18.20 -10.14 1.14
CA ARG A 509 18.64 -11.02 0.04
C ARG A 509 18.69 -12.50 0.43
N TYR A 510 19.03 -12.80 1.69
CA TYR A 510 19.01 -14.17 2.21
C TYR A 510 17.57 -14.66 2.38
N ALA A 511 16.70 -13.83 2.95
CA ALA A 511 15.28 -14.14 3.09
C ALA A 511 14.60 -14.35 1.72
N LEU A 512 14.94 -13.51 0.74
CA LEU A 512 14.47 -13.65 -0.64
C LEU A 512 14.92 -15.00 -1.23
N LYS A 513 16.22 -15.31 -1.14
CA LYS A 513 16.78 -16.55 -1.68
C LYS A 513 16.14 -17.79 -1.07
N LEU A 514 15.82 -17.75 0.22
CA LEU A 514 15.16 -18.86 0.92
C LEU A 514 13.79 -19.19 0.29
N LEU A 515 13.03 -18.17 -0.11
CA LEU A 515 11.69 -18.37 -0.66
C LEU A 515 11.68 -18.53 -2.18
N VAL A 516 12.41 -17.69 -2.94
CA VAL A 516 12.30 -17.61 -4.41
C VAL A 516 13.56 -18.07 -5.15
N ASN A 517 14.62 -18.46 -4.43
CA ASN A 517 15.92 -18.83 -4.99
C ASN A 517 16.57 -17.74 -5.89
N GLN A 518 16.30 -16.47 -5.59
CA GLN A 518 16.91 -15.29 -6.20
C GLN A 518 17.38 -14.33 -5.10
N THR A 519 18.30 -13.42 -5.42
CA THR A 519 18.85 -12.46 -4.46
C THR A 519 18.50 -11.02 -4.78
N GLU A 520 17.72 -10.76 -5.82
CA GLU A 520 17.34 -9.42 -6.26
C GLU A 520 15.83 -9.35 -6.48
N THR A 521 15.24 -8.18 -6.24
CA THR A 521 13.86 -7.89 -6.63
C THR A 521 13.79 -7.79 -8.15
N SER A 522 12.80 -8.43 -8.79
CA SER A 522 12.68 -8.48 -10.25
C SER A 522 11.26 -8.20 -10.74
N ALA A 523 11.16 -7.63 -11.94
CA ALA A 523 9.90 -7.43 -12.66
C ALA A 523 9.46 -8.66 -13.48
N ASP A 524 10.29 -9.70 -13.57
CA ASP A 524 10.03 -10.83 -14.48
C ASP A 524 8.73 -11.57 -14.13
N SER A 525 8.49 -11.84 -12.85
CA SER A 525 7.30 -12.59 -12.41
C SER A 525 5.99 -11.83 -12.63
N ILE A 526 5.99 -10.49 -12.44
CA ILE A 526 4.81 -9.66 -12.71
C ILE A 526 4.57 -9.52 -14.22
N LEU A 527 5.63 -9.37 -15.02
CA LEU A 527 5.52 -9.34 -16.48
C LEU A 527 5.00 -10.67 -17.04
N GLU A 528 5.48 -11.80 -16.52
CA GLU A 528 4.98 -13.13 -16.92
C GLU A 528 3.51 -13.32 -16.54
N TYR A 529 3.09 -12.85 -15.36
CA TYR A 529 1.68 -12.88 -14.94
C TYR A 529 0.77 -12.13 -15.92
N PHE A 530 1.17 -10.94 -16.35
CA PHE A 530 0.38 -10.09 -17.24
C PHE A 530 0.66 -10.28 -18.72
N ARG A 531 1.56 -11.19 -19.11
CA ARG A 531 1.93 -11.41 -20.51
C ARG A 531 0.73 -11.63 -21.45
N PRO A 532 -0.32 -12.41 -21.10
CA PRO A 532 -1.49 -12.55 -21.96
C PRO A 532 -2.24 -11.24 -22.19
N LEU A 533 -2.38 -10.43 -21.12
CA LEU A 533 -3.01 -9.12 -21.20
C LEU A 533 -2.15 -8.11 -21.98
N TYR A 534 -0.83 -8.14 -21.78
CA TYR A 534 0.09 -7.24 -22.49
C TYR A 534 -0.01 -7.43 -24.01
N ASN A 535 0.02 -8.70 -24.47
CA ASN A 535 -0.14 -9.02 -25.88
C ASN A 535 -1.50 -8.56 -26.41
N TRP A 536 -2.57 -8.83 -25.66
CA TRP A 536 -3.91 -8.37 -26.02
C TRP A 536 -4.01 -6.84 -26.11
N LEU A 537 -3.40 -6.10 -25.17
CA LEU A 537 -3.39 -4.64 -25.17
C LEU A 537 -2.64 -4.07 -26.38
N ILE A 538 -1.51 -4.68 -26.77
CA ILE A 538 -0.78 -4.28 -27.98
C ILE A 538 -1.68 -4.43 -29.21
N ASP A 539 -2.28 -5.61 -29.38
CA ASP A 539 -3.17 -5.89 -30.51
C ASP A 539 -4.38 -4.96 -30.52
N GLU A 540 -4.99 -4.73 -29.36
CA GLU A 540 -6.15 -3.86 -29.21
C GLU A 540 -5.82 -2.39 -29.45
N ASN A 541 -4.69 -1.89 -28.94
CA ASN A 541 -4.28 -0.50 -29.13
C ASN A 541 -3.80 -0.23 -30.57
N SER A 542 -3.26 -1.24 -31.27
CA SER A 542 -2.85 -1.10 -32.68
C SER A 542 -3.99 -0.71 -33.62
N LYS A 543 -5.25 -0.98 -33.23
CA LYS A 543 -6.46 -0.60 -33.96
C LYS A 543 -6.79 0.90 -33.89
N TYR A 544 -6.12 1.65 -33.00
CA TYR A 544 -6.39 3.06 -32.71
C TYR A 544 -5.10 3.89 -32.73
N PRO A 545 -4.49 4.15 -33.91
CA PRO A 545 -3.19 4.80 -34.02
C PRO A 545 -3.17 6.23 -33.44
N ASP A 546 -4.30 6.94 -33.45
CA ASP A 546 -4.43 8.29 -32.88
C ASP A 546 -4.32 8.33 -31.34
N ASN A 547 -4.31 7.15 -30.69
CA ASN A 547 -4.15 7.00 -29.25
C ASN A 547 -2.99 6.04 -28.94
N ALA A 548 -1.81 6.36 -29.47
CA ALA A 548 -0.59 5.61 -29.22
C ALA A 548 -0.26 5.48 -27.71
N PRO A 549 0.33 4.33 -27.29
CA PRO A 549 0.90 4.15 -25.95
C PRO A 549 1.88 5.25 -25.56
N GLY A 550 1.89 5.57 -24.26
CA GLY A 550 2.69 6.64 -23.69
C GLY A 550 1.94 7.96 -23.52
N PHE A 551 2.60 8.89 -22.84
CA PHE A 551 2.08 10.21 -22.52
C PHE A 551 3.16 11.28 -22.58
#